data_AF-A0A4V5TZD7-F1
#
_entry.id   AF-A0A4V5TZD7-F1
#
_cell.length_a   1.000
_cell.length_b   1.000
_cell.length_c   1.000
_cell.angle_alpha   90.00
_cell.angle_beta   90.00
_cell.angle_gamma   90.00
#
_symmetry.space_group_name_H-M   'P 1'
#
loop_
_entity.id
_entity.type
_entity.pdbx_description
1 polymer ?
#
loop_
_entity_poly.entity_id
_entity_poly.type
_entity_poly.pdbx_seq_one_letter_code
_entity_poly.pdbx_strand_id
1 'polypeptide(L)'
;MTPAATVLAEALRRLPAAEAAPLRLAPGATAVPVTAIDDPAWLDRQLALRGQRWRTDDRRVLATLWWYSVSNWFQVPAIASLVATGRALSPLPDDVAVHWLPDSRVTGGTSSRVLEGPDPVLTLAAALRQALERVVPPVAAAGGMKERPLWAIAADSTANRFLWAGRAIGDETRAAELAQRVAEAVGPPLPRVRWIDVVPMDDGQDRPDLGEHRFLRRASCCLLYEAPGQGRCGACPGRTPQERLVRLRLAAATRAIEP
;
A
#
# COMPACT_ATOMS: atom_id res chain seq x y z
N MET A 1 12.77 -26.28 1.77
CA MET A 1 11.98 -25.05 1.59
C MET A 1 12.12 -24.21 2.84
N THR A 2 12.51 -22.94 2.74
CA THR A 2 12.70 -22.06 3.92
C THR A 2 11.34 -21.79 4.60
N PRO A 3 11.29 -21.43 5.90
CA PRO A 3 10.04 -21.07 6.56
C PRO A 3 9.25 -19.98 5.81
N ALA A 4 9.95 -18.98 5.27
CA ALA A 4 9.36 -17.90 4.48
C ALA A 4 8.75 -18.41 3.18
N ALA A 5 9.43 -19.32 2.47
CA ALA A 5 8.90 -19.93 1.26
C ALA A 5 7.64 -20.78 1.56
N THR A 6 7.58 -21.45 2.71
CA THR A 6 6.38 -22.19 3.14
C THR A 6 5.19 -21.25 3.38
N VAL A 7 5.39 -20.16 4.14
CA VAL A 7 4.33 -19.17 4.40
C VAL A 7 3.87 -18.51 3.10
N LEU A 8 4.79 -18.14 2.22
CA LEU A 8 4.47 -17.58 0.91
C LEU A 8 3.65 -18.56 0.06
N ALA A 9 4.08 -19.82 -0.04
CA ALA A 9 3.36 -20.85 -0.80
C ALA A 9 1.95 -21.08 -0.24
N GLU A 10 1.75 -21.01 1.08
CA GLU A 10 0.44 -21.07 1.68
C GLU A 10 -0.43 -19.85 1.35
N ALA A 11 0.11 -18.64 1.48
CA ALA A 11 -0.60 -17.41 1.11
C ALA A 11 -1.03 -17.43 -0.36
N LEU A 12 -0.15 -17.86 -1.26
CA LEU A 12 -0.42 -17.98 -2.70
C LEU A 12 -1.50 -19.02 -3.05
N ARG A 13 -1.72 -20.03 -2.20
CA ARG A 13 -2.81 -21.00 -2.36
C ARG A 13 -4.16 -20.48 -1.88
N ARG A 14 -4.16 -19.56 -0.90
CA ARG A 14 -5.37 -18.99 -0.31
C ARG A 14 -5.86 -17.75 -1.05
N LEU A 15 -4.99 -17.06 -1.76
CA LEU A 15 -5.34 -15.89 -2.58
C LEU A 15 -5.75 -16.31 -4.00
N PRO A 16 -6.77 -15.68 -4.61
CA PRO A 16 -7.05 -15.80 -6.03
C PRO A 16 -5.81 -15.44 -6.87
N ALA A 17 -5.64 -16.07 -8.04
CA ALA A 17 -4.44 -15.92 -8.86
C ALA A 17 -4.09 -14.46 -9.20
N ALA A 18 -5.09 -13.64 -9.52
CA ALA A 18 -4.91 -12.21 -9.80
C ALA A 18 -4.38 -11.44 -8.58
N GLU A 19 -4.93 -11.72 -7.39
CA GLU A 19 -4.51 -11.08 -6.14
C GLU A 19 -3.20 -11.67 -5.60
N ALA A 20 -2.83 -12.87 -6.02
CA ALA A 20 -1.53 -13.46 -5.70
C ALA A 20 -0.40 -12.91 -6.60
N ALA A 21 -0.71 -12.17 -7.68
CA ALA A 21 0.28 -11.69 -8.63
C ALA A 21 1.34 -10.74 -8.03
N PRO A 22 1.01 -9.79 -7.13
CA PRO A 22 2.01 -8.91 -6.51
C PRO A 22 3.02 -9.62 -5.60
N LEU A 23 2.72 -10.85 -5.17
CA LEU A 23 3.62 -11.68 -4.37
C LEU A 23 4.58 -12.52 -5.23
N ARG A 24 4.49 -12.40 -6.56
CA ARG A 24 5.36 -13.08 -7.52
C ARG A 24 6.13 -12.03 -8.32
N LEU A 25 7.40 -12.33 -8.61
CA LEU A 25 8.21 -11.47 -9.44
C LEU A 25 7.59 -11.40 -10.84
N ALA A 26 7.13 -10.22 -11.24
CA ALA A 26 6.47 -10.01 -12.51
C ALA A 26 7.48 -10.15 -13.68
N PRO A 27 7.05 -10.60 -14.87
CA PRO A 27 7.90 -10.58 -16.06
C PRO A 27 8.46 -9.18 -16.32
N GLY A 28 9.77 -9.10 -16.57
CA GLY A 28 10.48 -7.83 -16.80
C GLY A 28 10.77 -7.02 -15.54
N ALA A 29 10.32 -7.45 -14.37
CA ALA A 29 10.71 -6.88 -13.09
C ALA A 29 11.97 -7.55 -12.54
N THR A 30 12.77 -6.77 -11.81
CA THR A 30 13.91 -7.25 -11.02
C THR A 30 13.59 -7.10 -9.54
N ALA A 31 14.02 -8.06 -8.72
CA ALA A 31 13.92 -7.95 -7.27
C ALA A 31 15.00 -6.98 -6.75
N VAL A 32 14.59 -5.83 -6.23
CA VAL A 32 15.49 -4.82 -5.65
C VAL A 32 15.27 -4.77 -4.14
N PRO A 33 16.30 -4.97 -3.31
CA PRO A 33 16.18 -4.83 -1.85
C PRO A 33 15.66 -3.45 -1.46
N VAL A 34 14.79 -3.37 -0.45
CA VAL A 34 14.31 -2.07 0.06
C VAL A 34 15.45 -1.22 0.62
N THR A 35 16.54 -1.85 1.07
CA THR A 35 17.78 -1.17 1.49
C THR A 35 18.44 -0.35 0.40
N ALA A 36 18.10 -0.52 -0.88
CA ALA A 36 18.59 0.35 -1.96
C ALA A 36 18.22 1.83 -1.75
N ILE A 37 17.20 2.11 -0.93
CA ILE A 37 16.79 3.47 -0.54
C ILE A 37 17.86 4.17 0.30
N ASP A 38 18.73 3.40 0.98
CA ASP A 38 19.82 3.93 1.79
C ASP A 38 20.93 4.57 0.91
N ASP A 39 20.93 4.31 -0.42
CA ASP A 39 21.77 4.98 -1.40
C ASP A 39 21.05 6.21 -2.00
N PRO A 40 21.48 7.44 -1.67
CA PRO A 40 20.87 8.66 -2.20
C PRO A 40 20.93 8.75 -3.73
N ALA A 41 22.01 8.25 -4.36
CA ALA A 41 22.17 8.30 -5.81
C ALA A 41 21.19 7.34 -6.50
N TRP A 42 20.92 6.18 -5.90
CA TRP A 42 19.89 5.27 -6.36
C TRP A 42 18.50 5.92 -6.30
N LEU A 43 18.17 6.53 -5.16
CA LEU A 43 16.87 7.20 -4.97
C LEU A 43 16.70 8.39 -5.93
N ASP A 44 17.75 9.19 -6.14
CA ASP A 44 17.75 10.27 -7.12
C ASP A 44 17.46 9.79 -8.54
N ARG A 45 18.07 8.66 -8.94
CA ARG A 45 17.77 8.02 -10.22
C ARG A 45 16.31 7.57 -10.31
N GLN A 46 15.73 7.06 -9.22
CA GLN A 46 14.30 6.70 -9.19
C GLN A 46 13.42 7.92 -9.46
N LEU A 47 13.71 9.05 -8.80
CA LEU A 47 12.94 10.27 -8.97
C LEU A 47 13.11 10.86 -10.37
N ALA A 48 14.30 10.81 -10.96
CA ALA A 48 14.54 11.23 -12.34
C ALA A 48 13.70 10.40 -13.35
N LEU A 49 13.65 9.07 -13.18
CA LEU A 49 12.81 8.19 -14.01
C LEU A 49 11.32 8.51 -13.85
N ARG A 50 10.87 8.81 -12.62
CA ARG A 50 9.50 9.28 -12.37
C ARG A 50 9.24 10.64 -13.01
N GLY A 51 10.24 11.53 -13.05
CA GLY A 51 10.15 12.83 -13.71
C GLY A 51 9.90 12.73 -15.21
N GLN A 52 10.55 11.77 -15.88
CA GLN A 52 10.28 11.48 -17.29
C GLN A 52 8.85 11.01 -17.52
N ARG A 53 8.35 10.12 -16.64
CA ARG A 53 6.98 9.59 -16.72
C ARG A 53 5.92 10.66 -16.47
N TRP A 54 6.11 11.45 -15.42
CA TRP A 54 5.12 12.43 -14.96
C TRP A 54 5.31 13.80 -15.59
N ARG A 55 6.38 14.02 -16.37
CA ARG A 55 6.71 15.28 -17.04
C ARG A 55 6.84 16.45 -16.07
N THR A 56 7.45 16.22 -14.92
CA THR A 56 7.72 17.23 -13.89
C THR A 56 9.08 16.97 -13.25
N ASP A 57 9.72 18.02 -12.76
CA ASP A 57 10.96 18.00 -11.97
C ASP A 57 10.72 18.34 -10.49
N ASP A 58 9.46 18.55 -10.07
CA ASP A 58 9.12 18.83 -8.67
C ASP A 58 9.47 17.61 -7.79
N ARG A 59 10.59 17.74 -7.09
CA ARG A 59 11.16 16.72 -6.20
C ARG A 59 10.18 16.25 -5.14
N ARG A 60 9.37 17.15 -4.58
CA ARG A 60 8.38 16.80 -3.56
C ARG A 60 7.27 15.95 -4.17
N VAL A 61 6.76 16.32 -5.34
CA VAL A 61 5.74 15.54 -6.06
C VAL A 61 6.29 14.17 -6.44
N LEU A 62 7.49 14.12 -7.01
CA LEU A 62 8.13 12.88 -7.45
C LEU A 62 8.41 11.93 -6.27
N ALA A 63 8.99 12.42 -5.18
CA ALA A 63 9.22 11.62 -3.97
C ALA A 63 7.91 11.12 -3.36
N THR A 64 6.88 11.96 -3.33
CA THR A 64 5.55 11.57 -2.83
C THR A 64 4.92 10.47 -3.69
N LEU A 65 4.96 10.60 -5.02
CA LEU A 65 4.40 9.61 -5.95
C LEU A 65 5.18 8.30 -5.95
N TRP A 66 6.51 8.39 -5.85
CA TRP A 66 7.36 7.22 -5.71
C TRP A 66 7.07 6.50 -4.39
N TRP A 67 6.98 7.23 -3.28
CA TRP A 67 6.66 6.66 -1.97
C TRP A 67 5.27 6.05 -1.94
N TYR A 68 4.27 6.72 -2.52
CA TYR A 68 2.91 6.14 -2.66
C TYR A 68 2.96 4.77 -3.33
N SER A 69 3.74 4.63 -4.40
CA SER A 69 3.92 3.35 -5.09
C SER A 69 4.66 2.32 -4.23
N VAL A 70 5.80 2.69 -3.63
CA VAL A 70 6.66 1.75 -2.89
C VAL A 70 6.01 1.32 -1.58
N SER A 71 5.47 2.28 -0.83
CA SER A 71 4.78 2.06 0.45
C SER A 71 3.65 1.04 0.32
N ASN A 72 2.95 1.07 -0.81
CA ASN A 72 1.90 0.14 -1.13
C ASN A 72 2.42 -1.29 -1.31
N TRP A 73 3.57 -1.49 -1.94
CA TRP A 73 4.04 -2.83 -2.34
C TRP A 73 5.01 -3.50 -1.36
N PHE A 74 5.89 -2.75 -0.68
CA PHE A 74 6.86 -3.37 0.23
C PHE A 74 6.17 -4.02 1.45
N GLN A 75 4.98 -3.53 1.82
CA GLN A 75 4.19 -4.09 2.93
C GLN A 75 3.36 -5.32 2.54
N VAL A 76 3.16 -5.57 1.24
CA VAL A 76 2.26 -6.63 0.75
C VAL A 76 2.66 -8.02 1.25
N PRO A 77 3.94 -8.46 1.20
CA PRO A 77 4.32 -9.78 1.69
C PRO A 77 3.87 -10.01 3.13
N ALA A 78 4.10 -9.03 4.00
CA ALA A 78 3.79 -9.11 5.42
C ALA A 78 2.27 -9.14 5.68
N ILE A 79 1.53 -8.22 5.06
CA ILE A 79 0.09 -8.07 5.27
C ILE A 79 -0.69 -9.22 4.63
N ALA A 80 -0.38 -9.57 3.38
CA ALA A 80 -1.08 -10.62 2.66
C ALA A 80 -0.90 -11.99 3.32
N SER A 81 0.32 -12.31 3.76
CA SER A 81 0.59 -13.55 4.49
C SER A 81 -0.12 -13.59 5.84
N LEU A 82 -0.13 -12.49 6.60
CA LEU A 82 -0.85 -12.43 7.87
C LEU A 82 -2.34 -12.67 7.68
N VAL A 83 -2.97 -11.96 6.75
CA VAL A 83 -4.42 -12.06 6.50
C VAL A 83 -4.77 -13.46 5.97
N ALA A 84 -4.00 -13.99 5.02
CA ALA A 84 -4.28 -15.28 4.42
C ALA A 84 -3.99 -16.44 5.38
N THR A 85 -2.89 -16.42 6.14
CA THR A 85 -2.35 -17.60 6.84
C THR A 85 -2.30 -17.47 8.37
N GLY A 86 -2.50 -16.27 8.90
CA GLY A 86 -2.28 -15.97 10.33
C GLY A 86 -0.80 -15.78 10.69
N ARG A 87 0.13 -15.91 9.75
CA ARG A 87 1.58 -15.71 9.93
C ARG A 87 2.06 -14.58 9.03
N ALA A 88 2.80 -13.62 9.60
CA ALA A 88 3.34 -12.51 8.84
C ALA A 88 4.76 -12.80 8.32
N LEU A 89 5.01 -12.52 7.06
CA LEU A 89 6.36 -12.32 6.54
C LEU A 89 6.94 -11.00 7.05
N SER A 90 8.27 -10.87 7.09
CA SER A 90 8.96 -9.68 7.57
C SER A 90 8.78 -8.49 6.60
N PRO A 91 8.38 -7.29 7.08
CA PRO A 91 8.41 -6.05 6.32
C PRO A 91 9.74 -5.28 6.46
N LEU A 92 10.72 -5.82 7.19
CA LEU A 92 11.99 -5.13 7.44
C LEU A 92 12.76 -4.92 6.14
N PRO A 93 13.41 -3.75 5.93
CA PRO A 93 14.08 -3.45 4.67
C PRO A 93 15.12 -4.48 4.22
N ASP A 94 15.81 -5.11 5.17
CA ASP A 94 16.83 -6.13 4.89
C ASP A 94 16.23 -7.46 4.39
N ASP A 95 14.95 -7.71 4.68
CA ASP A 95 14.27 -8.96 4.35
C ASP A 95 13.42 -8.86 3.08
N VAL A 96 13.08 -7.64 2.66
CA VAL A 96 12.12 -7.35 1.59
C VAL A 96 12.82 -6.91 0.31
N ALA A 97 12.41 -7.49 -0.81
CA ALA A 97 12.70 -6.98 -2.14
C ALA A 97 11.41 -6.56 -2.85
N VAL A 98 11.42 -5.36 -3.43
CA VAL A 98 10.33 -4.88 -4.28
C VAL A 98 10.54 -5.34 -5.73
N HIS A 99 9.44 -5.64 -6.42
CA HIS A 99 9.46 -6.01 -7.84
C HIS A 99 9.52 -4.74 -8.67
N TRP A 100 10.73 -4.33 -9.01
CA TRP A 100 11.05 -3.07 -9.65
C TRP A 100 11.11 -3.20 -11.18
N LEU A 101 10.52 -2.24 -11.88
CA LEU A 101 10.62 -2.10 -13.34
C LEU A 101 11.63 -0.99 -13.71
N PRO A 102 12.28 -1.08 -14.89
CA PRO A 102 13.28 -0.10 -15.35
C PRO A 102 12.86 1.37 -15.36
N ASP A 103 11.56 1.65 -15.35
CA ASP A 103 10.98 3.00 -15.32
C ASP A 103 10.54 3.45 -13.91
N SER A 104 11.14 2.86 -12.87
CA SER A 104 10.87 3.14 -11.45
C SER A 104 9.49 2.71 -10.95
N ARG A 105 8.69 2.02 -11.76
CA ARG A 105 7.46 1.38 -11.26
C ARG A 105 7.80 0.21 -10.34
N VAL A 106 6.90 -0.02 -9.39
CA VAL A 106 6.92 -1.19 -8.52
C VAL A 106 5.59 -1.92 -8.69
N THR A 107 5.63 -3.24 -8.84
CA THR A 107 4.45 -4.07 -9.12
C THR A 107 4.11 -5.05 -8.01
N GLY A 108 4.94 -5.13 -6.97
CA GLY A 108 4.82 -6.13 -5.92
C GLY A 108 6.05 -6.20 -5.04
N GLY A 109 6.15 -7.27 -4.25
CA GLY A 109 7.32 -7.55 -3.44
C GLY A 109 7.33 -8.98 -2.91
N THR A 110 8.49 -9.38 -2.41
CA THR A 110 8.73 -10.66 -1.73
C THR A 110 9.53 -10.42 -0.45
N SER A 111 9.39 -11.33 0.50
CA SER A 111 10.13 -11.29 1.76
C SER A 111 10.78 -12.64 2.02
N SER A 112 12.00 -12.60 2.56
CA SER A 112 12.85 -13.78 2.80
C SER A 112 12.73 -14.34 4.21
N ARG A 113 12.03 -13.65 5.12
CA ARG A 113 11.86 -14.06 6.52
C ARG A 113 10.40 -14.09 6.97
N VAL A 114 10.12 -14.93 7.96
CA VAL A 114 8.87 -14.94 8.71
C VAL A 114 9.11 -14.18 10.01
N LEU A 115 8.14 -13.38 10.44
CA LEU A 115 8.16 -12.80 11.77
C LEU A 115 7.82 -13.85 12.82
N GLU A 116 8.62 -13.91 13.87
CA GLU A 116 8.40 -14.81 15.01
C GLU A 116 7.99 -13.98 16.22
N GLY A 117 6.96 -14.43 16.91
CA GLY A 117 6.45 -13.76 18.10
C GLY A 117 5.13 -14.36 18.58
N PRO A 118 4.77 -14.14 19.85
CA PRO A 118 3.57 -14.74 20.44
C PRO A 118 2.27 -14.13 19.91
N ASP A 119 2.29 -12.85 19.52
CA ASP A 119 1.16 -12.17 18.87
C ASP A 119 1.59 -11.67 17.48
N PRO A 120 1.09 -12.28 16.39
CA PRO A 120 1.41 -11.87 15.03
C PRO A 120 1.07 -10.41 14.71
N VAL A 121 0.03 -9.83 15.33
CA VAL A 121 -0.40 -8.45 15.12
C VAL A 121 0.60 -7.47 15.74
N LEU A 122 0.97 -7.69 17.00
CA LEU A 122 1.95 -6.83 17.69
C LEU A 122 3.34 -6.97 17.08
N THR A 123 3.71 -8.20 16.68
CA THR A 123 5.00 -8.46 16.02
C THR A 123 5.08 -7.75 14.67
N LEU A 124 4.01 -7.81 13.86
CA LEU A 124 3.94 -7.07 12.61
C LEU A 124 3.98 -5.55 12.83
N ALA A 125 3.25 -5.03 13.82
CA ALA A 125 3.24 -3.61 14.12
C ALA A 125 4.64 -3.09 14.51
N ALA A 126 5.36 -3.81 15.37
CA ALA A 126 6.74 -3.46 15.74
C ALA A 126 7.68 -3.47 14.52
N ALA A 127 7.59 -4.49 13.67
CA ALA A 127 8.42 -4.57 12.46
C ALA A 127 8.08 -3.49 11.43
N LEU A 128 6.80 -3.15 11.24
CA LEU A 128 6.37 -2.05 10.38
C LEU A 128 6.87 -0.71 10.90
N ARG A 129 6.81 -0.47 12.21
CA ARG A 129 7.37 0.73 12.82
C ARG A 129 8.85 0.88 12.50
N GLN A 130 9.64 -0.16 12.77
CA GLN A 130 11.07 -0.17 12.50
C GLN A 130 11.37 0.05 11.00
N ALA A 131 10.62 -0.60 10.12
CA ALA A 131 10.78 -0.43 8.68
C ALA A 131 10.48 1.01 8.24
N LEU A 132 9.39 1.61 8.73
CA LEU A 132 8.99 2.97 8.38
C LEU A 132 9.96 4.02 8.96
N GLU A 133 10.42 3.85 10.19
CA GLU A 133 11.44 4.72 10.81
C GLU A 133 12.76 4.72 10.00
N ARG A 134 13.11 3.61 9.35
CA ARG A 134 14.28 3.54 8.46
C ARG A 134 14.04 4.14 7.08
N VAL A 135 12.88 3.90 6.48
CA VAL A 135 12.62 4.23 5.07
C VAL A 135 12.10 5.66 4.87
N VAL A 136 11.36 6.21 5.84
CA VAL A 136 10.75 7.54 5.69
C VAL A 136 11.79 8.69 5.63
N PRO A 137 12.82 8.76 6.49
CA PRO A 137 13.80 9.85 6.46
C PRO A 137 14.54 10.04 5.12
N PRO A 138 15.12 9.01 4.47
CA PRO A 138 15.81 9.21 3.19
C PRO A 138 14.87 9.67 2.07
N VAL A 139 13.61 9.21 2.08
CA VAL A 139 12.58 9.65 1.13
C VAL A 139 12.19 11.11 1.36
N ALA A 140 12.05 11.52 2.62
CA ALA A 140 11.78 12.90 3.00
C ALA A 140 12.92 13.83 2.55
N ALA A 141 14.17 13.42 2.76
CA ALA A 141 15.36 14.14 2.34
C ALA A 141 15.42 14.30 0.82
N ALA A 142 15.20 13.21 0.07
CA ALA A 142 15.17 13.26 -1.39
C ALA A 142 14.05 14.18 -1.93
N GLY A 143 12.88 14.17 -1.28
CA GLY A 143 11.78 15.05 -1.63
C GLY A 143 11.91 16.50 -1.15
N GLY A 144 12.92 16.83 -0.34
CA GLY A 144 13.04 18.14 0.33
C GLY A 144 11.81 18.47 1.19
N MET A 145 11.22 17.46 1.85
CA MET A 145 9.93 17.58 2.52
C MET A 145 9.95 17.05 3.95
N LYS A 146 8.91 17.37 4.73
CA LYS A 146 8.71 16.80 6.07
C LYS A 146 8.33 15.33 5.96
N GLU A 147 8.65 14.55 7.00
CA GLU A 147 8.31 13.12 7.08
C GLU A 147 6.81 12.85 7.26
N ARG A 148 6.09 13.73 7.98
CA ARG A 148 4.69 13.50 8.38
C ARG A 148 3.74 13.13 7.23
N PRO A 149 3.78 13.77 6.04
CA PRO A 149 3.00 13.31 4.89
C PRO A 149 3.33 11.89 4.43
N LEU A 150 4.59 11.45 4.54
CA LEU A 150 5.02 10.10 4.15
C LEU A 150 4.48 9.04 5.13
N TRP A 151 4.44 9.36 6.43
CA TRP A 151 3.76 8.53 7.43
C TRP A 151 2.25 8.40 7.18
N ALA A 152 1.59 9.47 6.73
CA ALA A 152 0.19 9.40 6.34
C ALA A 152 -0.01 8.48 5.12
N ILE A 153 0.90 8.52 4.14
CA ILE A 153 0.88 7.62 2.98
C ILE A 153 1.09 6.17 3.40
N ALA A 154 1.99 5.93 4.36
CA ALA A 154 2.23 4.61 4.91
C ALA A 154 0.96 4.05 5.57
N ALA A 155 0.28 4.84 6.41
CA ALA A 155 -0.97 4.44 7.05
C ALA A 155 -2.06 4.07 6.03
N ASP A 156 -2.23 4.91 5.01
CA ASP A 156 -3.19 4.64 3.95
C ASP A 156 -2.83 3.38 3.16
N SER A 157 -1.55 3.18 2.86
CA SER A 157 -1.03 2.00 2.17
C SER A 157 -1.26 0.73 2.99
N THR A 158 -0.92 0.74 4.27
CA THR A 158 -1.17 -0.37 5.21
C THR A 158 -2.64 -0.75 5.20
N ALA A 159 -3.52 0.22 5.44
CA ALA A 159 -4.96 -0.02 5.51
C ALA A 159 -5.54 -0.55 4.19
N ASN A 160 -5.13 0.04 3.06
CA ASN A 160 -5.55 -0.44 1.75
C ASN A 160 -5.08 -1.87 1.46
N ARG A 161 -3.88 -2.26 1.89
CA ARG A 161 -3.37 -3.63 1.70
C ARG A 161 -4.10 -4.64 2.58
N PHE A 162 -4.50 -4.29 3.79
CA PHE A 162 -5.36 -5.14 4.60
C PHE A 162 -6.73 -5.33 3.94
N LEU A 163 -7.38 -4.22 3.53
CA LEU A 163 -8.69 -4.27 2.89
C LEU A 163 -8.66 -5.10 1.60
N TRP A 164 -7.62 -4.90 0.79
CA TRP A 164 -7.36 -5.69 -0.41
C TRP A 164 -7.22 -7.19 -0.11
N ALA A 165 -6.38 -7.58 0.86
CA ALA A 165 -6.17 -8.98 1.20
C ALA A 165 -7.45 -9.62 1.79
N GLY A 166 -8.20 -8.88 2.62
CA GLY A 166 -9.47 -9.32 3.18
C GLY A 166 -10.51 -9.60 2.10
N ARG A 167 -10.66 -8.68 1.14
CA ARG A 167 -11.52 -8.87 -0.04
C ARG A 167 -11.15 -10.10 -0.85
N ALA A 168 -9.85 -10.29 -1.08
CA ALA A 168 -9.34 -11.41 -1.84
C ALA A 168 -9.73 -12.77 -1.23
N ILE A 169 -9.90 -12.86 0.10
CA ILE A 169 -10.29 -14.08 0.81
C ILE A 169 -11.73 -14.08 1.34
N GLY A 170 -12.52 -13.05 1.03
CA GLY A 170 -13.91 -12.92 1.48
C GLY A 170 -14.10 -12.55 2.96
N ASP A 171 -13.10 -12.02 3.64
CA ASP A 171 -13.14 -11.62 5.06
C ASP A 171 -12.69 -10.16 5.25
N GLU A 172 -13.49 -9.26 4.67
CA GLU A 172 -13.22 -7.82 4.68
C GLU A 172 -13.28 -7.21 6.09
N THR A 173 -14.26 -7.63 6.91
CA THR A 173 -14.47 -7.11 8.27
C THR A 173 -13.27 -7.40 9.17
N ARG A 174 -12.82 -8.66 9.23
CA ARG A 174 -11.65 -9.03 10.03
C ARG A 174 -10.40 -8.31 9.55
N ALA A 175 -10.20 -8.18 8.25
CA ALA A 175 -9.03 -7.49 7.72
C ALA A 175 -9.02 -5.99 8.07
N ALA A 176 -10.20 -5.35 8.06
CA ALA A 176 -10.35 -3.96 8.48
C ALA A 176 -10.03 -3.76 9.97
N GLU A 177 -10.46 -4.69 10.83
CA GLU A 177 -10.13 -4.70 12.27
C GLU A 177 -8.63 -4.93 12.51
N LEU A 178 -8.02 -5.88 11.79
CA LEU A 178 -6.58 -6.13 11.85
C LEU A 178 -5.78 -4.89 11.47
N ALA A 179 -6.18 -4.17 10.41
CA ALA A 179 -5.51 -2.94 10.01
C ALA A 179 -5.54 -1.87 11.10
N GLN A 180 -6.68 -1.71 11.79
CA GLN A 180 -6.81 -0.76 12.89
C GLN A 180 -5.93 -1.16 14.07
N ARG A 181 -5.94 -2.44 14.46
CA ARG A 181 -5.09 -2.96 15.56
C ARG A 181 -3.61 -2.80 15.25
N VAL A 182 -3.18 -3.13 14.03
CA VAL A 182 -1.78 -2.94 13.61
C VAL A 182 -1.41 -1.46 13.62
N ALA A 183 -2.22 -0.58 13.04
CA ALA A 183 -1.93 0.85 13.00
C ALA A 183 -1.90 1.50 14.40
N GLU A 184 -2.80 1.09 15.29
CA GLU A 184 -2.81 1.53 16.69
C GLU A 184 -1.55 1.07 17.43
N ALA A 185 -1.12 -0.17 17.24
CA ALA A 185 0.08 -0.72 17.85
C ALA A 185 1.38 -0.13 17.28
N VAL A 186 1.42 0.27 16.00
CA VAL A 186 2.54 1.05 15.44
C VAL A 186 2.65 2.40 16.18
N GLY A 187 1.51 3.06 16.38
CA GLY A 187 1.42 4.33 17.10
C GLY A 187 1.94 5.55 16.32
N PRO A 188 1.97 6.74 16.95
CA PRO A 188 2.47 7.96 16.33
C PRO A 188 3.92 7.79 15.85
N PRO A 189 4.29 8.39 14.70
CA PRO A 189 3.54 9.40 13.94
C PRO A 189 2.55 8.82 12.90
N LEU A 190 2.32 7.50 12.86
CA LEU A 190 1.35 6.87 11.97
C LEU A 190 -0.08 7.34 12.32
N PRO A 191 -0.84 7.98 11.39
CA PRO A 191 -2.21 8.37 11.65
C PRO A 191 -3.14 7.17 11.87
N ARG A 192 -4.22 7.40 12.64
CA ARG A 192 -5.28 6.40 12.81
C ARG A 192 -5.98 6.09 11.49
N VAL A 193 -6.17 4.80 11.23
CA VAL A 193 -6.95 4.29 10.09
C VAL A 193 -8.43 4.60 10.31
N ARG A 194 -9.10 5.07 9.26
CA ARG A 194 -10.52 5.42 9.29
C ARG A 194 -11.21 4.82 8.08
N TRP A 195 -12.33 4.15 8.30
CA TRP A 195 -13.16 3.59 7.25
C TRP A 195 -14.33 4.52 6.93
N ILE A 196 -14.89 4.37 5.73
CA ILE A 196 -16.16 4.93 5.32
C ILE A 196 -16.92 3.86 4.55
N ASP A 197 -18.12 3.54 5.01
CA ASP A 197 -19.00 2.58 4.34
C ASP A 197 -19.99 3.37 3.47
N VAL A 198 -20.17 2.94 2.22
CA VAL A 198 -21.05 3.61 1.26
C VAL A 198 -21.93 2.59 0.55
N VAL A 199 -23.21 2.91 0.44
CA VAL A 199 -24.14 2.22 -0.46
C VAL A 199 -23.86 2.71 -1.89
N PRO A 200 -23.72 1.80 -2.88
CA PRO A 200 -23.59 2.14 -4.29
C PRO A 200 -24.66 3.11 -4.77
N MET A 201 -24.30 3.93 -5.75
CA MET A 201 -25.30 4.75 -6.43
C MET A 201 -26.19 3.83 -7.28
N ASP A 202 -27.50 3.95 -7.13
CA ASP A 202 -28.44 3.37 -8.08
C ASP A 202 -28.25 4.08 -9.43
N ASP A 203 -27.77 3.34 -10.42
CA ASP A 203 -27.62 3.82 -11.79
C ASP A 203 -28.71 3.28 -12.72
N GLY A 204 -29.83 2.80 -12.15
CA GLY A 204 -31.00 2.32 -12.87
C GLY A 204 -30.78 1.01 -13.61
N GLN A 205 -29.63 0.35 -13.40
CA GLN A 205 -29.34 -0.96 -13.96
C GLN A 205 -29.81 -2.04 -13.00
N ASP A 206 -30.46 -3.06 -13.55
CA ASP A 206 -30.96 -4.21 -12.80
C ASP A 206 -29.77 -5.06 -12.33
N ARG A 207 -29.21 -4.69 -11.18
CA ARG A 207 -28.09 -5.35 -10.53
C ARG A 207 -28.55 -5.92 -9.19
N PRO A 208 -27.99 -7.06 -8.75
CA PRO A 208 -28.23 -7.55 -7.41
C PRO A 208 -27.86 -6.47 -6.39
N ASP A 209 -28.59 -6.41 -5.26
CA ASP A 209 -28.24 -5.53 -4.14
C ASP A 209 -26.77 -5.75 -3.78
N LEU A 210 -25.97 -4.71 -4.01
CA LEU A 210 -24.54 -4.73 -3.82
C LEU A 210 -24.15 -4.50 -2.35
N GLY A 211 -25.10 -4.11 -1.50
CA GLY A 211 -24.87 -3.82 -0.09
C GLY A 211 -23.95 -2.62 0.14
N GLU A 212 -23.54 -2.41 1.39
CA GLU A 212 -22.54 -1.40 1.73
C GLU A 212 -21.13 -1.86 1.34
N HIS A 213 -20.35 -0.93 0.79
CA HIS A 213 -18.95 -1.14 0.47
C HIS A 213 -18.05 -0.27 1.33
N ARG A 214 -17.04 -0.87 1.96
CA ARG A 214 -16.06 -0.14 2.75
C ARG A 214 -14.99 0.52 1.89
N PHE A 215 -14.59 1.72 2.24
CA PHE A 215 -13.42 2.38 1.67
C PHE A 215 -12.57 2.97 2.78
N LEU A 216 -11.29 3.15 2.47
CA LEU A 216 -10.40 3.92 3.32
C LEU A 216 -10.72 5.41 3.23
N ARG A 217 -10.98 6.05 4.36
CA ARG A 217 -10.99 7.51 4.48
C ARG A 217 -9.56 8.03 4.63
N ARG A 218 -8.92 8.26 3.49
CA ARG A 218 -7.52 8.67 3.36
C ARG A 218 -7.10 9.79 4.32
N ALA A 219 -5.95 9.60 4.94
CA ALA A 219 -5.24 10.61 5.73
C ALA A 219 -4.14 11.32 4.92
N SER A 220 -3.78 10.80 3.74
CA SER A 220 -2.71 11.31 2.89
C SER A 220 -3.17 11.94 1.59
N CYS A 221 -2.27 12.72 0.98
CA CYS A 221 -2.38 13.19 -0.40
C CYS A 221 -1.19 12.66 -1.21
N CYS A 222 -1.44 11.94 -2.31
CA CYS A 222 -0.37 11.42 -3.18
C CYS A 222 0.20 12.46 -4.16
N LEU A 223 -0.39 13.68 -4.21
CA LEU A 223 0.01 14.77 -5.12
C LEU A 223 -0.07 14.46 -6.62
N LEU A 224 -0.74 13.37 -7.01
CA LEU A 224 -0.86 12.99 -8.43
C LEU A 224 -1.43 14.12 -9.29
N TYR A 225 -2.38 14.89 -8.77
CA TYR A 225 -3.01 16.00 -9.51
C TYR A 225 -2.05 17.18 -9.80
N GLU A 226 -0.89 17.23 -9.16
CA GLU A 226 0.15 18.23 -9.45
C GLU A 226 0.99 17.84 -10.69
N ALA A 227 0.92 16.57 -11.12
CA ALA A 227 1.59 16.13 -12.33
C ALA A 227 0.79 16.53 -13.59
N PRO A 228 1.45 17.01 -14.66
CA PRO A 228 0.80 17.38 -15.91
C PRO A 228 -0.19 16.33 -16.45
N GLY A 229 -1.38 16.81 -16.80
CA GLY A 229 -2.46 15.99 -17.38
C GLY A 229 -3.15 15.04 -16.41
N GLN A 230 -2.85 15.12 -15.10
CA GLN A 230 -3.47 14.26 -14.10
C GLN A 230 -4.60 14.97 -13.36
N GLY A 231 -5.63 14.20 -13.01
CA GLY A 231 -6.73 14.64 -12.16
C GLY A 231 -6.54 14.22 -10.70
N ARG A 232 -7.45 14.68 -9.83
CA ARG A 232 -7.55 14.17 -8.46
C ARG A 232 -8.16 12.74 -8.48
N CYS A 233 -7.68 11.78 -7.68
CA CYS A 233 -8.31 10.45 -7.52
C CYS A 233 -9.59 10.48 -6.65
N GLY A 234 -10.55 9.58 -6.79
CA GLY A 234 -11.85 9.61 -6.09
C GLY A 234 -11.76 9.87 -4.58
N ALA A 235 -10.82 9.21 -3.89
CA ALA A 235 -10.56 9.42 -2.46
C ALA A 235 -9.69 10.66 -2.10
N CYS A 236 -9.31 11.51 -3.06
CA CYS A 236 -8.38 12.63 -2.85
C CYS A 236 -8.87 13.62 -1.77
N PRO A 237 -8.05 13.95 -0.75
CA PRO A 237 -8.45 14.87 0.32
C PRO A 237 -8.66 16.32 -0.15
N GLY A 238 -8.15 16.68 -1.34
CA GLY A 238 -8.37 17.99 -1.96
C GLY A 238 -9.76 18.16 -2.58
N ARG A 239 -10.62 17.13 -2.57
CA ARG A 239 -12.03 17.22 -2.95
C ARG A 239 -12.92 17.59 -1.77
N THR A 240 -14.07 18.19 -2.06
CA THR A 240 -15.10 18.38 -1.03
C THR A 240 -15.59 17.02 -0.50
N PRO A 241 -16.10 16.94 0.74
CA PRO A 241 -16.70 15.72 1.26
C PRO A 241 -17.80 15.14 0.35
N GLN A 242 -18.64 15.98 -0.24
CA GLN A 242 -19.73 15.57 -1.12
C GLN A 242 -19.22 14.98 -2.44
N GLU A 243 -18.24 15.61 -3.08
CA GLU A 243 -17.64 15.08 -4.32
C GLU A 243 -16.98 13.71 -4.09
N ARG A 244 -16.31 13.53 -2.96
CA ARG A 244 -15.74 12.23 -2.59
C ARG A 244 -16.81 11.17 -2.40
N LEU A 245 -17.89 11.48 -1.68
CA LEU A 245 -18.98 10.54 -1.46
C LEU A 245 -19.57 10.07 -2.80
N VAL A 246 -19.86 10.99 -3.73
CA VAL A 246 -20.36 10.64 -5.07
C VAL A 246 -19.39 9.70 -5.79
N ARG A 247 -18.09 10.00 -5.78
CA ARG A 247 -17.07 9.16 -6.43
C ARG A 247 -16.96 7.77 -5.80
N LEU A 248 -17.01 7.68 -4.46
CA LEU A 248 -16.98 6.40 -3.75
C LEU A 248 -18.22 5.56 -4.06
N ARG A 249 -19.41 6.17 -4.14
CA ARG A 249 -20.64 5.47 -4.53
C ARG A 249 -20.59 4.93 -5.97
N LEU A 250 -19.99 5.68 -6.90
CA LEU A 250 -19.75 5.22 -8.27
C LEU A 250 -18.71 4.09 -8.33
N ALA A 251 -17.63 4.17 -7.54
CA ALA A 251 -16.63 3.11 -7.45
C ALA A 251 -17.23 1.82 -6.87
N ALA A 252 -18.09 1.94 -5.84
CA ALA A 252 -18.81 0.83 -5.25
C ALA A 252 -19.71 0.12 -6.26
N ALA A 253 -20.42 0.88 -7.10
CA ALA A 253 -21.27 0.34 -8.17
C ALA A 253 -20.47 -0.49 -9.19
N THR A 254 -19.23 -0.08 -9.52
CA THR A 254 -18.41 -0.75 -10.55
C THR A 254 -17.51 -1.86 -10.01
N ARG A 255 -17.46 -2.09 -8.68
CA ARG A 255 -16.48 -2.95 -7.99
C ARG A 255 -15.01 -2.66 -8.37
N ALA A 256 -14.72 -1.49 -8.92
CA ALA A 256 -13.37 -1.11 -9.29
C ALA A 256 -12.57 -0.78 -8.02
N ILE A 257 -11.51 -1.55 -7.75
CA ILE A 257 -10.52 -1.21 -6.73
C ILE A 257 -9.78 0.03 -7.24
N GLU A 258 -9.97 1.17 -6.57
CA GLU A 258 -9.22 2.38 -6.88
C GLU A 258 -7.72 2.13 -6.56
N PRO A 259 -6.78 2.38 -7.49
CA PRO A 259 -5.34 2.14 -7.27
C PRO A 259 -4.70 3.08 -6.25
#